data_AF-A0A965NY54-F1
#
_entry.id   AF-A0A965NY54-F1
#
_cell.length_a   1.000
_cell.length_b   1.000
_cell.length_c   1.000
_cell.angle_alpha   90.00
_cell.angle_beta   90.00
_cell.angle_gamma   90.00
#
_symmetry.space_group_name_H-M   'P 1'
#
loop_
_entity.id
_entity.type
_entity.pdbx_description
1 polymer ?
#
loop_
_entity_poly.entity_id
_entity_poly.type
_entity_poly.pdbx_seq_one_letter_code
_entity_poly.pdbx_strand_id
1 'polypeptide(L)'
;MADHFFKSFKHVYLQDKKSYLNRWLLIILGIFLASLFLPWTQNIKAKGKVTSLFQEQRPQAVNSPIPGKIMKWWVREGDIVKKGDTLIQISEIKEDYLDPNLVNRTEQQVDAKKGAISYYKSKVNVTGAQIQNLQNGRKLKIEQIGNKLKQLENKLEGEKAEIMAANNEFNLAKNQYERQQKMYEQGLVSQTQFQQRNVVFQNAQAKKTVAENKLEQTVQEIV
;
A
#
# COMPACT_ATOMS: atom_id res chain seq x y z
N MET A 1 44.95 -136.58 53.53
CA MET A 1 45.06 -136.74 52.08
C MET A 1 43.75 -136.23 51.49
N ALA A 2 43.82 -135.11 50.74
CA ALA A 2 42.81 -134.52 49.85
C ALA A 2 41.44 -134.10 50.45
N ASP A 3 40.79 -132.99 50.10
CA ASP A 3 41.11 -131.79 49.31
C ASP A 3 40.07 -130.73 49.69
N HIS A 4 40.51 -129.49 49.97
CA HIS A 4 39.65 -128.34 50.20
C HIS A 4 39.17 -127.76 48.87
N PHE A 5 37.93 -128.04 48.47
CA PHE A 5 37.30 -127.34 47.33
C PHE A 5 36.53 -126.11 47.81
N PHE A 6 37.19 -124.95 47.68
CA PHE A 6 36.65 -123.63 47.98
C PHE A 6 35.52 -123.25 47.00
N LYS A 7 34.38 -122.80 47.55
CA LYS A 7 33.20 -122.30 46.81
C LYS A 7 33.45 -121.02 45.99
N SER A 8 34.65 -120.44 45.97
CA SER A 8 34.92 -119.16 45.29
C SER A 8 35.11 -119.28 43.77
N PHE A 9 35.53 -120.44 43.26
CA PHE A 9 35.83 -120.59 41.82
C PHE A 9 34.58 -120.47 40.93
N LYS A 10 33.39 -120.78 41.46
CA LYS A 10 32.12 -120.72 40.72
C LYS A 10 31.55 -119.31 40.51
N HIS A 11 32.09 -118.30 41.21
CA HIS A 11 31.64 -116.91 41.10
C HIS A 11 32.53 -116.01 40.25
N VAL A 12 33.76 -116.44 39.93
CA VAL A 12 34.74 -115.61 39.23
C VAL A 12 34.76 -115.88 37.72
N TYR A 13 34.43 -117.10 37.27
CA TYR A 13 34.37 -117.44 35.85
C TYR A 13 32.95 -117.86 35.44
N LEU A 14 32.22 -116.93 34.82
CA LEU A 14 30.88 -117.13 34.22
C LEU A 14 30.98 -117.92 32.90
N GLN A 15 31.53 -119.14 32.95
CA GLN A 15 31.84 -119.94 31.77
C GLN A 15 30.59 -120.56 31.10
N ASP A 16 29.44 -120.57 31.78
CA ASP A 16 28.16 -121.11 31.28
C ASP A 16 27.07 -120.05 31.01
N LYS A 17 27.41 -118.74 30.96
CA LYS A 17 26.45 -117.72 30.50
C LYS A 17 26.67 -117.40 29.02
N LYS A 18 25.70 -117.74 28.18
CA LYS A 18 25.63 -117.27 26.78
C LYS A 18 25.64 -115.74 26.77
N SER A 19 26.73 -115.14 26.32
CA SER A 19 26.90 -113.68 26.25
C SER A 19 26.09 -113.13 25.08
N TYR A 20 25.08 -112.31 25.37
CA TYR A 20 24.31 -111.58 24.35
C TYR A 20 25.06 -110.37 23.78
N LEU A 21 26.33 -110.17 24.15
CA LEU A 21 27.14 -108.99 23.82
C LEU A 21 27.40 -108.86 22.31
N ASN A 22 27.64 -109.96 21.58
CA ASN A 22 27.79 -109.92 20.13
C ASN A 22 26.49 -109.51 19.40
N ARG A 23 25.32 -109.85 19.95
CA ARG A 23 24.02 -109.38 19.41
C ARG A 23 23.84 -107.88 19.63
N TRP A 24 24.19 -107.38 20.82
CA TRP A 24 24.15 -105.94 21.11
C TRP A 24 25.13 -105.14 20.25
N LEU A 25 26.33 -105.68 20.01
CA LEU A 25 27.33 -105.07 19.12
C LEU A 25 26.82 -104.97 17.67
N LEU A 26 26.20 -106.04 17.16
CA LEU A 26 25.58 -106.04 15.84
C LEU A 26 24.39 -105.07 15.74
N ILE A 27 23.58 -104.95 16.79
CA ILE A 27 22.46 -104.00 16.85
C ILE A 27 22.97 -102.55 16.84
N ILE A 28 23.99 -102.23 17.65
CA ILE A 28 24.60 -100.89 17.70
C ILE A 28 25.24 -100.53 16.35
N LEU A 29 25.94 -101.48 15.71
CA LEU A 29 26.51 -101.27 14.39
C LEU A 29 25.42 -101.04 13.33
N GLY A 30 24.32 -101.78 13.39
CA GLY A 30 23.16 -101.58 12.52
C GLY A 30 22.49 -100.21 12.70
N ILE A 31 22.33 -99.75 13.95
CA ILE A 31 21.80 -98.41 14.26
C ILE A 31 22.72 -97.31 13.75
N PHE A 32 24.05 -97.49 13.87
CA PHE A 32 25.02 -96.54 13.36
C PHE A 32 24.97 -96.43 11.83
N LEU A 33 24.93 -97.57 11.12
CA LEU A 33 24.77 -97.59 9.66
C LEU A 33 23.44 -96.95 9.24
N ALA A 34 22.34 -97.24 9.95
CA ALA A 34 21.04 -96.63 9.67
C ALA A 34 21.05 -95.11 9.88
N SER A 35 21.79 -94.61 10.88
CA SER A 35 21.91 -93.17 11.16
C SER A 35 22.59 -92.38 10.04
N LEU A 36 23.46 -93.01 9.25
CA LEU A 36 24.11 -92.38 8.09
C LEU A 36 23.14 -92.14 6.92
N PHE A 37 22.08 -92.95 6.83
CA PHE A 37 21.02 -92.79 5.83
C PHE A 37 19.87 -91.89 6.32
N LEU A 38 19.93 -91.38 7.55
CA LEU A 38 19.02 -90.31 7.94
C LEU A 38 19.45 -89.03 7.21
N PRO A 39 18.53 -88.34 6.52
CA PRO A 39 18.81 -87.09 5.83
C PRO A 39 19.05 -85.98 6.86
N TRP A 40 20.25 -85.93 7.42
CA TRP A 40 20.66 -84.84 8.33
C TRP A 40 20.77 -83.56 7.52
N THR A 41 19.80 -82.66 7.72
CA THR A 41 19.85 -81.30 7.21
C THR A 41 20.27 -80.34 8.32
N GLN A 42 21.29 -79.50 8.06
CA GLN A 42 21.59 -78.35 8.90
C GLN A 42 20.75 -77.16 8.46
N ASN A 43 19.94 -76.61 9.38
CA ASN A 43 19.27 -75.34 9.16
C ASN A 43 20.27 -74.19 9.34
N ILE A 44 20.79 -73.64 8.25
CA ILE A 44 21.62 -72.43 8.26
C ILE A 44 20.71 -71.22 8.07
N LYS A 45 20.68 -70.31 9.04
CA LYS A 45 19.97 -69.03 8.94
C LYS A 45 20.89 -68.00 8.30
N ALA A 46 20.67 -67.67 7.02
CA ALA A 46 21.35 -66.57 6.34
C ALA A 46 20.53 -65.27 6.48
N LYS A 47 21.20 -64.13 6.64
CA LYS A 47 20.57 -62.80 6.55
C LYS A 47 20.68 -62.30 5.12
N GLY A 48 19.54 -62.10 4.45
CA GLY A 48 19.47 -61.46 3.13
C GLY A 48 18.85 -60.06 3.23
N LYS A 49 19.28 -59.14 2.36
CA LYS A 49 18.63 -57.82 2.19
C LYS A 49 17.80 -57.86 0.91
N VAL A 50 16.48 -57.72 1.04
CA VAL A 50 15.60 -57.58 -0.13
C VAL A 50 15.77 -56.16 -0.67
N THR A 51 16.23 -56.04 -1.92
CA THR A 51 16.31 -54.77 -2.63
C THR A 51 15.63 -54.92 -3.98
N SER A 52 15.03 -53.84 -4.51
CA SER A 52 14.44 -53.86 -5.85
C SER A 52 15.54 -53.87 -6.92
N LEU A 53 15.27 -54.59 -8.04
CA LEU A 53 16.17 -54.64 -9.19
C LEU A 53 16.20 -53.28 -9.93
N PHE A 54 15.02 -52.68 -10.13
CA PHE A 54 14.87 -51.39 -10.80
C PHE A 54 14.95 -50.22 -9.81
N GLN A 55 15.59 -49.14 -10.25
CA GLN A 55 15.78 -47.91 -9.46
C GLN A 55 14.44 -47.23 -9.13
N GLU A 56 13.49 -47.25 -10.06
CA GLU A 56 12.15 -46.67 -9.90
C GLU A 56 11.25 -47.40 -8.89
N GLN A 57 11.57 -48.67 -8.61
CA GLN A 57 10.90 -49.47 -7.59
C GLN A 57 11.56 -49.32 -6.21
N ARG A 58 12.63 -48.52 -6.10
CA ARG A 58 13.25 -48.23 -4.81
C ARG A 58 12.36 -47.28 -4.02
N PRO A 59 12.32 -47.42 -2.67
CA PRO A 59 11.62 -46.46 -1.82
C PRO A 59 12.11 -45.04 -2.09
N GLN A 60 11.18 -44.14 -2.40
CA GLN A 60 11.44 -42.70 -2.51
C GLN A 60 10.77 -41.98 -1.34
N ALA A 61 11.47 -41.00 -0.78
CA ALA A 61 10.87 -40.13 0.23
C ALA A 61 9.90 -39.17 -0.46
N VAL A 62 8.64 -39.19 -0.03
CA VAL A 62 7.63 -38.21 -0.43
C VAL A 62 7.68 -37.06 0.55
N ASN A 63 8.23 -35.93 0.12
CA ASN A 63 8.34 -34.72 0.95
C ASN A 63 7.12 -33.82 0.75
N SER A 64 6.72 -33.14 1.82
CA SER A 64 5.68 -32.13 1.72
C SER A 64 6.23 -30.85 1.06
N PRO A 65 5.57 -30.28 0.04
CA PRO A 65 5.97 -29.01 -0.55
C PRO A 65 5.71 -27.82 0.39
N ILE A 66 4.86 -27.98 1.41
CA ILE A 66 4.49 -26.92 2.35
C ILE A 66 4.63 -27.42 3.79
N PRO A 67 5.22 -26.65 4.73
CA PRO A 67 5.25 -27.03 6.13
C PRO A 67 3.83 -27.09 6.70
N GLY A 68 3.51 -28.18 7.39
CA GLY A 68 2.16 -28.41 7.89
C GLY A 68 2.14 -29.37 9.06
N LYS A 69 1.00 -29.40 9.77
CA LYS A 69 0.74 -30.39 10.81
C LYS A 69 0.05 -31.60 10.19
N ILE A 70 0.50 -32.81 10.51
CA ILE A 70 -0.18 -34.03 10.07
C ILE A 70 -1.54 -34.13 10.79
N MET A 71 -2.62 -34.07 10.03
CA MET A 71 -3.99 -34.19 10.52
C MET A 71 -4.44 -35.65 10.57
N LYS A 72 -4.12 -36.42 9.52
CA LYS A 72 -4.55 -37.82 9.42
C LYS A 72 -3.63 -38.63 8.53
N TRP A 73 -3.31 -39.84 8.99
CA TRP A 73 -2.72 -40.89 8.17
C TRP A 73 -3.82 -41.72 7.51
N TRP A 74 -3.80 -41.80 6.18
CA TRP A 74 -4.80 -42.57 5.42
C TRP A 74 -4.33 -43.99 5.12
N VAL A 75 -3.02 -44.24 5.18
CA VAL A 75 -2.37 -45.50 4.85
C VAL A 75 -1.45 -45.95 5.98
N ARG A 76 -1.19 -47.26 6.06
CA ARG A 76 -0.27 -47.88 7.01
C ARG A 76 0.91 -48.53 6.29
N GLU A 77 1.93 -48.85 7.07
CA GLU A 77 3.10 -49.56 6.54
C GLU A 77 2.70 -50.92 5.97
N GLY A 78 3.09 -51.19 4.73
CA GLY A 78 2.75 -52.41 3.99
C GLY A 78 1.51 -52.31 3.10
N ASP A 79 0.74 -51.22 3.15
CA ASP A 79 -0.42 -51.03 2.28
C ASP A 79 0.01 -50.77 0.82
N ILE A 80 -0.76 -51.33 -0.12
CA ILE A 80 -0.55 -51.11 -1.56
C ILE A 80 -1.35 -49.87 -1.98
N VAL A 81 -0.64 -48.87 -2.49
CA VAL A 81 -1.22 -47.59 -2.93
C VAL A 81 -1.01 -47.39 -4.43
N LYS A 82 -1.95 -46.70 -5.08
CA LYS A 82 -1.86 -46.32 -6.49
C LYS A 82 -1.48 -44.85 -6.62
N LYS A 83 -1.00 -44.46 -7.81
CA LYS A 83 -0.69 -43.06 -8.12
C LYS A 83 -1.96 -42.21 -8.01
N GLY A 84 -1.92 -41.19 -7.16
CA GLY A 84 -3.04 -40.28 -6.89
C GLY A 84 -3.76 -40.56 -5.59
N ASP A 85 -3.48 -41.67 -4.91
CA ASP A 85 -4.06 -41.97 -3.60
C ASP A 85 -3.49 -41.03 -2.52
N THR A 86 -4.36 -40.56 -1.64
CA THR A 86 -3.97 -39.71 -0.52
C THR A 86 -3.28 -40.54 0.55
N LEU A 87 -2.01 -40.27 0.82
CA LEU A 87 -1.25 -40.96 1.87
C LEU A 87 -1.44 -40.28 3.23
N ILE A 88 -1.34 -38.95 3.25
CA ILE A 88 -1.36 -38.12 4.45
C ILE A 88 -2.19 -36.88 4.16
N GLN A 89 -3.03 -36.48 5.11
CA GLN A 89 -3.64 -35.15 5.12
C GLN A 89 -2.85 -34.26 6.08
N ILE A 90 -2.33 -33.15 5.55
CA ILE A 90 -1.64 -32.12 6.32
C ILE A 90 -2.51 -30.86 6.38
N SER A 91 -2.51 -30.16 7.51
CA SER A 91 -3.07 -28.82 7.61
C SER A 91 -1.96 -27.78 7.49
N GLU A 92 -2.25 -26.71 6.74
CA GLU A 92 -1.41 -25.53 6.66
C GLU A 92 -1.27 -24.88 8.04
N ILE A 93 -0.06 -24.47 8.41
CA ILE A 93 0.21 -23.75 9.67
C ILE A 93 0.77 -22.36 9.42
N LYS A 94 1.06 -21.99 8.17
CA LYS A 94 1.61 -20.68 7.84
C LYS A 94 0.55 -19.61 8.08
N GLU A 95 0.93 -18.60 8.85
CA GLU A 95 0.08 -17.49 9.31
C GLU A 95 -0.68 -16.80 8.18
N ASP A 96 -0.05 -16.64 7.01
CA ASP A 96 -0.63 -16.04 5.80
C ASP A 96 -1.93 -16.73 5.32
N TYR A 97 -2.11 -18.01 5.63
CA TYR A 97 -3.28 -18.81 5.23
C TYR A 97 -4.23 -19.11 6.40
N LEU A 98 -3.95 -18.56 7.59
CA LEU A 98 -4.81 -18.70 8.77
C LEU A 98 -5.94 -17.65 8.81
N ASP A 99 -5.92 -16.63 7.95
CA ASP A 99 -7.01 -15.66 7.82
C ASP A 99 -8.09 -16.18 6.85
N PRO A 100 -9.23 -16.70 7.33
CA PRO A 100 -10.30 -17.20 6.48
C PRO A 100 -10.94 -16.10 5.61
N ASN A 101 -10.73 -14.82 5.95
CA ASN A 101 -11.32 -13.67 5.29
C ASN A 101 -10.31 -12.89 4.43
N LEU A 102 -9.10 -13.41 4.20
CA LEU A 102 -8.04 -12.70 3.48
C LEU A 102 -8.50 -12.18 2.11
N VAL A 103 -9.22 -13.01 1.35
CA VAL A 103 -9.73 -12.66 0.02
C VAL A 103 -10.73 -11.51 0.11
N ASN A 104 -11.75 -11.62 0.99
CA ASN A 104 -12.76 -10.59 1.18
C ASN A 104 -12.15 -9.27 1.68
N ARG A 105 -11.20 -9.32 2.62
CA ARG A 105 -10.49 -8.13 3.11
C ARG A 105 -9.63 -7.48 2.02
N THR A 106 -9.01 -8.28 1.17
CA THR A 106 -8.21 -7.77 0.04
C THR A 106 -9.13 -7.12 -1.00
N GLU A 107 -10.28 -7.71 -1.28
CA GLU A 107 -11.30 -7.12 -2.16
C GLU A 107 -11.79 -5.77 -1.63
N GLN A 108 -12.12 -5.68 -0.33
CA GLN A 108 -12.49 -4.42 0.32
C GLN A 108 -11.39 -3.35 0.19
N GLN A 109 -10.11 -3.73 0.36
CA GLN A 109 -9.00 -2.81 0.17
C GLN A 109 -8.88 -2.33 -1.29
N VAL A 110 -9.07 -3.24 -2.25
CA VAL A 110 -9.07 -2.92 -3.68
C VAL A 110 -10.19 -1.94 -4.00
N ASP A 111 -11.40 -2.18 -3.50
CA ASP A 111 -12.55 -1.31 -3.76
C ASP A 111 -12.42 0.05 -3.07
N ALA A 112 -11.88 0.10 -1.86
CA ALA A 112 -11.52 1.36 -1.20
C ALA A 112 -10.50 2.16 -2.04
N LYS A 113 -9.49 1.50 -2.60
CA LYS A 113 -8.50 2.14 -3.48
C LYS A 113 -9.12 2.60 -4.81
N LYS A 114 -10.03 1.84 -5.42
CA LYS A 114 -10.80 2.28 -6.60
C LYS A 114 -11.62 3.52 -6.28
N GLY A 115 -12.27 3.55 -5.12
CA GLY A 115 -13.01 4.71 -4.61
C GLY A 115 -12.11 5.94 -4.47
N ALA A 116 -10.91 5.77 -3.89
CA ALA A 116 -9.92 6.84 -3.80
C ALA A 116 -9.50 7.37 -5.18
N ILE A 117 -9.24 6.49 -6.15
CA ILE A 117 -8.90 6.88 -7.53
C ILE A 117 -10.03 7.72 -8.15
N SER A 118 -11.27 7.27 -8.02
CA SER A 118 -12.45 7.99 -8.53
C SER A 118 -12.60 9.38 -7.88
N TYR A 119 -12.39 9.46 -6.57
CA TYR A 119 -12.38 10.71 -5.82
C TYR A 119 -11.31 11.68 -6.35
N TYR A 120 -10.06 11.21 -6.51
CA TYR A 120 -8.98 12.06 -7.02
C TYR A 120 -9.22 12.50 -8.46
N LYS A 121 -9.78 11.63 -9.32
CA LYS A 121 -10.18 12.01 -10.69
C LYS A 121 -11.24 13.12 -10.69
N SER A 122 -12.23 13.00 -9.81
CA SER A 122 -13.26 14.03 -9.64
C SER A 122 -12.66 15.33 -9.10
N LYS A 123 -11.73 15.25 -8.14
CA LYS A 123 -11.02 16.40 -7.59
C LYS A 123 -10.21 17.14 -8.66
N VAL A 124 -9.54 16.41 -9.56
CA VAL A 124 -8.82 17.02 -10.70
C VAL A 124 -9.78 17.78 -11.61
N ASN A 125 -10.93 17.21 -11.95
CA ASN A 125 -11.93 17.88 -12.80
C ASN A 125 -12.48 19.16 -12.15
N VAL A 126 -12.85 19.09 -10.86
CA VAL A 126 -13.36 20.26 -10.12
C VAL A 126 -12.29 21.34 -9.99
N THR A 127 -11.04 20.95 -9.72
CA THR A 127 -9.91 21.90 -9.65
C THR A 127 -9.65 22.54 -11.01
N GLY A 128 -9.74 21.77 -12.10
CA GLY A 128 -9.64 22.31 -13.46
C GLY A 128 -10.71 23.35 -13.77
N ALA A 129 -11.96 23.08 -13.40
CA ALA A 129 -13.05 24.04 -13.54
C ALA A 129 -12.82 25.30 -12.68
N GLN A 130 -12.30 25.14 -11.46
CA GLN A 130 -11.95 26.26 -10.59
C GLN A 130 -10.84 27.13 -11.20
N ILE A 131 -9.80 26.53 -11.77
CA ILE A 131 -8.73 27.26 -12.47
C ILE A 131 -9.31 28.06 -13.63
N GLN A 132 -10.16 27.44 -14.45
CA GLN A 132 -10.81 28.13 -15.58
C GLN A 132 -11.68 29.30 -15.10
N ASN A 133 -12.45 29.13 -14.03
CA ASN A 133 -13.26 30.20 -13.45
C ASN A 133 -12.39 31.37 -12.93
N LEU A 134 -11.26 31.08 -12.30
CA LEU A 134 -10.32 32.10 -11.84
C LEU A 134 -9.63 32.82 -13.01
N GLN A 135 -9.26 32.11 -14.07
CA GLN A 135 -8.69 32.71 -15.28
C GLN A 135 -9.69 33.65 -15.96
N ASN A 136 -10.95 33.23 -16.07
CA ASN A 136 -12.04 34.07 -16.58
C ASN A 136 -12.28 35.28 -15.67
N GLY A 137 -12.31 35.08 -14.35
CA GLY A 137 -12.45 36.16 -13.37
C GLY A 137 -11.32 37.19 -13.46
N ARG A 138 -10.08 36.72 -13.64
CA ARG A 138 -8.92 37.60 -13.87
C ARG A 138 -9.08 38.42 -15.16
N LYS A 139 -9.48 37.79 -16.27
CA LYS A 139 -9.71 38.48 -17.55
C LYS A 139 -10.78 39.57 -17.41
N LEU A 140 -11.93 39.22 -16.83
CA LEU A 140 -13.03 40.16 -16.58
C LEU A 140 -12.60 41.29 -15.65
N LYS A 141 -11.75 41.01 -14.65
CA LYS A 141 -11.25 42.05 -13.74
C LYS A 141 -10.33 43.03 -14.44
N ILE A 142 -9.45 42.55 -15.33
CA ILE A 142 -8.59 43.41 -16.16
C ILE A 142 -9.45 44.30 -17.06
N GLU A 143 -10.46 43.73 -17.72
CA GLU A 143 -11.38 44.48 -18.57
C GLU A 143 -12.17 45.53 -17.77
N GLN A 144 -12.65 45.18 -16.57
CA GLN A 144 -13.32 46.11 -15.66
C GLN A 144 -12.40 47.29 -15.27
N ILE A 145 -11.14 47.00 -14.92
CA ILE A 145 -10.15 48.04 -14.57
C ILE A 145 -9.86 48.92 -15.78
N GLY A 146 -9.70 48.34 -16.99
CA GLY A 146 -9.51 49.11 -18.21
C GLY A 146 -10.67 50.05 -18.51
N ASN A 147 -11.92 49.58 -18.35
CA ASN A 147 -13.11 50.40 -18.51
C ASN A 147 -13.19 51.52 -17.45
N LYS A 148 -12.84 51.22 -16.20
CA LYS A 148 -12.80 52.22 -15.12
C LYS A 148 -11.71 53.27 -15.36
N LEU A 149 -10.54 52.88 -15.84
CA LEU A 149 -9.47 53.80 -16.21
C LEU A 149 -9.93 54.74 -17.32
N LYS A 150 -10.52 54.21 -18.39
CA LYS A 150 -11.09 55.03 -19.48
C LYS A 150 -12.17 56.00 -18.97
N GLN A 151 -13.00 55.58 -18.01
CA GLN A 151 -13.99 56.45 -17.38
C GLN A 151 -13.32 57.60 -16.61
N LEU A 152 -12.24 57.31 -15.87
CA LEU A 152 -11.49 58.31 -15.11
C LEU A 152 -10.73 59.26 -16.05
N GLU A 153 -10.15 58.78 -17.14
CA GLU A 153 -9.51 59.62 -18.16
C GLU A 153 -10.50 60.60 -18.79
N ASN A 154 -11.71 60.13 -19.15
CA ASN A 154 -12.77 61.00 -19.67
C ASN A 154 -13.23 62.04 -18.62
N LYS A 155 -13.33 61.64 -17.35
CA LYS A 155 -13.67 62.54 -16.23
C LYS A 155 -12.59 63.61 -16.05
N LEU A 156 -11.33 63.19 -16.06
CA LEU A 156 -10.16 64.08 -15.94
C LEU A 156 -10.14 65.12 -17.06
N GLU A 157 -10.42 64.71 -18.30
CA GLU A 157 -10.48 65.65 -19.42
C GLU A 157 -11.63 66.66 -19.29
N GLY A 158 -12.80 66.21 -18.81
CA GLY A 158 -13.91 67.11 -18.50
C GLY A 158 -13.58 68.12 -17.38
N GLU A 159 -12.93 67.67 -16.32
CA GLU A 159 -12.51 68.53 -15.20
C GLU A 159 -11.39 69.50 -15.60
N LYS A 160 -10.49 69.11 -16.51
CA LYS A 160 -9.50 70.01 -17.13
C LYS A 160 -10.16 71.13 -17.95
N ALA A 161 -11.25 70.83 -18.65
CA ALA A 161 -12.03 71.86 -19.33
C ALA A 161 -12.75 72.77 -18.33
N GLU A 162 -13.30 72.22 -17.24
CA GLU A 162 -13.97 72.98 -16.17
C GLU A 162 -13.01 73.96 -15.47
N ILE A 163 -11.81 73.51 -15.07
CA ILE A 163 -10.81 74.39 -14.45
C ILE A 163 -10.35 75.49 -15.42
N MET A 164 -10.21 75.19 -16.72
CA MET A 164 -9.87 76.20 -17.73
C MET A 164 -10.95 77.29 -17.82
N ALA A 165 -12.22 76.89 -17.84
CA ALA A 165 -13.35 77.82 -17.83
C ALA A 165 -13.40 78.65 -16.53
N ALA A 166 -13.22 78.03 -15.36
CA ALA A 166 -13.20 78.70 -14.07
C ALA A 166 -12.02 79.69 -13.95
N ASN A 167 -10.85 79.35 -14.49
CA ASN A 167 -9.69 80.24 -14.50
C ASN A 167 -9.91 81.46 -15.40
N ASN A 168 -10.59 81.30 -16.54
CA ASN A 168 -10.99 82.41 -17.39
C ASN A 168 -12.00 83.34 -16.67
N GLU A 169 -13.01 82.77 -16.00
CA GLU A 169 -13.99 83.54 -15.21
C GLU A 169 -13.30 84.31 -14.06
N PHE A 170 -12.38 83.65 -13.34
CA PHE A 170 -11.59 84.27 -12.28
C PHE A 170 -10.75 85.44 -12.79
N ASN A 171 -10.02 85.26 -13.90
CA ASN A 171 -9.20 86.33 -14.49
C ASN A 171 -10.05 87.53 -14.93
N LEU A 172 -11.22 87.29 -15.52
CA LEU A 172 -12.16 88.33 -15.88
C LEU A 172 -12.68 89.08 -14.64
N ALA A 173 -13.13 88.35 -13.62
CA ALA A 173 -13.64 88.93 -12.38
C ALA A 173 -12.55 89.72 -11.63
N LYS A 174 -11.32 89.20 -11.60
CA LYS A 174 -10.14 89.88 -11.04
C LYS A 174 -9.87 91.20 -11.73
N ASN A 175 -9.79 91.21 -13.06
CA ASN A 175 -9.59 92.42 -13.86
C ASN A 175 -10.72 93.45 -13.64
N GLN A 176 -11.97 93.01 -13.51
CA GLN A 176 -13.09 93.89 -13.21
C GLN A 176 -13.00 94.48 -11.80
N TYR A 177 -12.65 93.66 -10.81
CA TYR A 177 -12.46 94.09 -9.42
C TYR A 177 -11.33 95.12 -9.30
N GLU A 178 -10.16 94.85 -9.86
CA GLU A 178 -9.00 95.76 -9.81
C GLU A 178 -9.29 97.11 -10.47
N ARG A 179 -10.00 97.10 -11.60
CA ARG A 179 -10.45 98.33 -12.27
C ARG A 179 -11.48 99.09 -11.43
N GLN A 180 -12.43 98.39 -10.81
CA GLN A 180 -13.42 99.00 -9.93
C GLN A 180 -12.77 99.60 -8.68
N GLN A 181 -11.75 98.95 -8.13
CA GLN A 181 -10.98 99.43 -6.99
C GLN A 181 -10.33 100.78 -7.32
N LYS A 182 -9.62 100.88 -8.45
CA LYS A 182 -9.01 102.14 -8.91
C LYS A 182 -10.05 103.25 -9.11
N MET A 183 -11.21 102.93 -9.71
CA MET A 183 -12.29 103.91 -9.88
C MET A 183 -12.87 104.36 -8.53
N TYR A 184 -12.96 103.48 -7.54
CA TYR A 184 -13.45 103.81 -6.21
C TYR A 184 -12.47 104.72 -5.46
N GLU A 185 -11.18 104.41 -5.53
CA GLU A 185 -10.10 105.25 -4.99
C GLU A 185 -10.09 106.65 -5.63
N GLN A 186 -10.51 106.77 -6.89
CA GLN A 186 -10.66 108.03 -7.62
C GLN A 186 -12.04 108.71 -7.41
N GLY A 187 -12.94 108.12 -6.62
CA GLY A 187 -14.28 108.67 -6.35
C GLY A 187 -15.28 108.56 -7.51
N LEU A 188 -15.00 107.76 -8.55
CA LEU A 188 -15.81 107.63 -9.76
C LEU A 188 -16.97 106.63 -9.66
N VAL A 189 -17.01 105.82 -8.58
CA VAL A 189 -18.00 104.76 -8.36
C VAL A 189 -18.37 104.67 -6.88
N SER A 190 -19.56 104.14 -6.57
CA SER A 190 -20.01 104.03 -5.18
C SER A 190 -19.42 102.83 -4.44
N GLN A 191 -19.37 102.89 -3.11
CA GLN A 191 -18.90 101.79 -2.26
C GLN A 191 -19.72 100.50 -2.50
N THR A 192 -21.04 100.63 -2.69
CA THR A 192 -21.92 99.49 -2.99
C THR A 192 -21.55 98.82 -4.32
N GLN A 193 -21.24 99.60 -5.37
CA GLN A 193 -20.81 99.05 -6.65
C GLN A 193 -19.46 98.31 -6.53
N PHE A 194 -18.53 98.85 -5.73
CA PHE A 194 -17.27 98.19 -5.43
C PHE A 194 -17.47 96.88 -4.67
N GLN A 195 -18.26 96.89 -3.60
CA GLN A 195 -18.58 95.70 -2.82
C GLN A 195 -19.25 94.60 -3.67
N GLN A 196 -20.16 94.98 -4.59
CA GLN A 196 -20.77 94.03 -5.51
C GLN A 196 -19.74 93.33 -6.40
N ARG A 197 -18.73 94.05 -6.90
CA ARG A 197 -17.64 93.46 -7.69
C ARG A 197 -16.71 92.60 -6.85
N ASN A 198 -16.45 92.97 -5.60
CA ASN A 198 -15.68 92.15 -4.66
C ASN A 198 -16.36 90.78 -4.42
N VAL A 199 -17.67 90.77 -4.19
CA VAL A 199 -18.43 89.52 -4.02
C VAL A 199 -18.34 88.63 -5.28
N VAL A 200 -18.45 89.22 -6.48
CA VAL A 200 -18.30 88.46 -7.74
C VAL A 200 -16.89 87.87 -7.87
N PHE A 201 -15.85 88.64 -7.51
CA PHE A 201 -14.47 88.15 -7.51
C PHE A 201 -14.26 86.99 -6.53
N GLN A 202 -14.73 87.11 -5.29
CA GLN A 202 -14.65 86.05 -4.29
C GLN A 202 -15.40 84.79 -4.73
N ASN A 203 -16.58 84.94 -5.34
CA ASN A 203 -17.34 83.81 -5.89
C ASN A 203 -16.59 83.10 -7.02
N ALA A 204 -15.96 83.86 -7.93
CA ALA A 204 -15.15 83.29 -9.01
C ALA A 204 -13.91 82.58 -8.48
N GLN A 205 -13.27 83.12 -7.43
CA GLN A 205 -12.15 82.47 -6.75
C GLN A 205 -12.58 81.14 -6.10
N ALA A 206 -13.70 81.13 -5.38
CA ALA A 206 -14.23 79.91 -4.77
C ALA A 206 -14.56 78.84 -5.83
N LYS A 207 -15.19 79.23 -6.96
CA LYS A 207 -15.45 78.32 -8.08
C LYS A 207 -14.17 77.69 -8.63
N LYS A 208 -13.11 78.49 -8.80
CA LYS A 208 -11.80 77.99 -9.25
C LYS A 208 -11.23 76.95 -8.27
N THR A 209 -11.21 77.25 -6.98
CA THR A 209 -10.74 76.31 -5.96
C THR A 209 -11.55 75.01 -5.93
N VAL A 210 -12.87 75.08 -6.11
CA VAL A 210 -13.72 73.89 -6.22
C VAL A 210 -13.34 73.04 -7.44
N ALA A 211 -13.10 73.66 -8.60
CA ALA A 211 -12.68 72.95 -9.80
C ALA A 211 -11.28 72.33 -9.65
N GLU A 212 -10.34 73.03 -9.00
CA GLU A 212 -9.01 72.51 -8.66
C GLU A 212 -9.11 71.28 -7.75
N ASN A 213 -9.91 71.34 -6.70
CA ASN A 213 -10.11 70.22 -5.78
C ASN A 213 -10.72 68.99 -6.47
N LYS A 214 -11.69 69.19 -7.37
CA LYS A 214 -12.27 68.08 -8.16
C LYS A 214 -11.20 67.39 -9.02
N LEU A 215 -10.39 68.19 -9.70
CA LEU A 215 -9.30 67.67 -10.55
C LEU A 215 -8.30 66.85 -9.72
N GLU A 216 -7.87 67.38 -8.56
CA GLU A 216 -6.96 66.66 -7.66
C GLU A 216 -7.57 65.33 -7.16
N GLN A 217 -8.86 65.32 -6.82
CA GLN A 217 -9.55 64.09 -6.43
C GLN A 217 -9.53 63.05 -7.56
N THR A 218 -9.82 63.45 -8.79
CA THR A 218 -9.78 62.52 -9.93
C THR A 218 -8.37 62.04 -10.24
N VAL A 219 -7.34 62.88 -10.09
CA VAL A 219 -5.94 62.46 -10.23
C VAL A 219 -5.56 61.45 -9.15
N GLN A 220 -5.99 61.64 -7.90
CA GLN A 220 -5.80 60.67 -6.82
C GLN A 220 -6.55 59.36 -7.05
N GLU A 221 -7.70 59.37 -7.72
CA GLU A 221 -8.42 58.14 -8.09
C GLU A 221 -7.71 57.32 -9.19
N ILE A 222 -6.82 57.93 -9.96
CA ILE A 222 -6.05 57.26 -11.04
C ILE A 222 -4.74 56.65 -10.52
N VAL A 223 -4.11 57.27 -9.51
CA VAL A 223 -2.82 56.87 -8.91
C VAL A 223 -3.00 55.80 -7.85
#